data_AF-A0A964JBJ6-F1
#
_entry.id   AF-A0A964JBJ6-F1
#
_cell.length_a   1.000
_cell.length_b   1.000
_cell.length_c   1.000
_cell.angle_alpha   90.00
_cell.angle_beta   90.00
_cell.angle_gamma   90.00
#
_symmetry.space_group_name_H-M   'P 1'
#
loop_
_entity.id
_entity.type
_entity.pdbx_description
1 polymer ?
#
loop_
_entity_poly.entity_id
_entity_poly.type
_entity_poly.pdbx_seq_one_letter_code
_entity_poly.pdbx_strand_id
1 'polypeptide(L)'
;NLTFKTASLWGAQYEAKILKKDHDIVIIDTPPKIESDARPSIEAADLVLIPVSASHVDFWATGAIADIAKQADKKILIQINRSNQRSKLINKTKDFIKDLKLLSTKTIIGNRQIYNSSMGEGKTAVEKQKKGYAVEEMKNLSEQILLELN
;
A
#
# COMPACT_ATOMS: atom_id res chain seq x y z
N ASN A 1 -8.16 -19.23 3.83
CA ASN A 1 -8.87 -18.70 5.02
C ASN A 1 -8.32 -17.33 5.33
N LEU A 2 -9.19 -16.33 5.55
CA LEU A 2 -8.80 -14.99 6.00
C LEU A 2 -9.02 -14.90 7.51
N THR A 3 -8.03 -14.41 8.25
CA THR A 3 -8.11 -14.17 9.69
C THR A 3 -8.03 -12.68 9.95
N PHE A 4 -8.97 -12.16 10.72
CA PHE A 4 -9.00 -10.75 11.10
C PHE A 4 -8.64 -10.58 12.57
N LYS A 5 -7.73 -9.63 12.83
CA LYS A 5 -7.34 -9.21 14.18
C LYS A 5 -7.35 -7.69 14.23
N THR A 6 -7.85 -7.15 15.33
CA THR A 6 -7.74 -5.71 15.63
C THR A 6 -6.64 -5.55 16.64
N ALA A 7 -5.70 -4.64 16.36
CA ALA A 7 -4.61 -4.31 17.25
C ALA A 7 -4.61 -2.81 17.53
N SER A 8 -4.17 -2.42 18.73
CA SER A 8 -3.69 -1.05 18.92
C SER A 8 -2.42 -0.83 18.10
N LEU A 9 -2.03 0.42 17.89
CA LEU A 9 -0.81 0.77 17.14
C LEU A 9 0.44 0.07 17.69
N TRP A 10 0.54 -0.02 19.03
CA TRP A 10 1.62 -0.75 19.71
C TRP A 10 1.46 -2.27 19.66
N GLY A 11 0.22 -2.77 19.59
CA GLY A 11 -0.08 -4.20 19.49
C GLY A 11 0.14 -4.79 18.09
N ALA A 12 0.24 -3.95 17.05
CA ALA A 12 0.37 -4.39 15.67
C ALA A 12 1.57 -5.33 15.45
N GLN A 13 2.72 -5.00 16.05
CA GLN A 13 3.92 -5.83 15.98
C GLN A 13 3.73 -7.20 16.65
N TYR A 14 3.05 -7.23 17.79
CA TYR A 14 2.78 -8.46 18.54
C TYR A 14 1.81 -9.38 17.78
N GLU A 15 0.68 -8.83 17.32
CA GLU A 15 -0.32 -9.58 16.56
C GLU A 15 0.25 -10.08 15.22
N ALA A 16 1.01 -9.25 14.50
CA ALA A 16 1.67 -9.68 13.27
C ALA A 16 2.64 -10.85 13.50
N LYS A 17 3.40 -10.84 14.60
CA LYS A 17 4.30 -11.94 14.97
C LYS A 17 3.57 -13.24 15.29
N ILE A 18 2.36 -13.17 15.84
CA ILE A 18 1.52 -14.35 16.08
C ILE A 18 1.03 -14.89 14.74
N LEU A 19 0.43 -14.04 13.91
CA LEU A 19 -0.15 -14.44 12.62
C LEU A 19 0.90 -14.98 11.64
N LYS A 20 2.13 -14.50 11.69
CA LYS A 20 3.23 -15.00 10.83
C LYS A 20 3.58 -16.48 11.07
N LYS A 21 3.12 -17.09 12.18
CA LYS A 21 3.40 -18.50 12.47
C LYS A 21 2.58 -19.48 11.64
N ASP A 22 1.39 -19.06 11.19
CA ASP A 22 0.39 -19.90 10.54
C ASP A 22 -0.23 -19.26 9.29
N HIS A 23 0.30 -18.13 8.82
CA HIS A 23 -0.12 -17.45 7.59
C HIS A 23 1.06 -17.14 6.69
N ASP A 24 0.89 -17.34 5.39
CA ASP A 24 1.91 -17.02 4.38
C ASP A 24 2.10 -15.50 4.23
N ILE A 25 1.02 -14.73 4.39
CA ILE A 25 1.00 -13.27 4.20
C ILE A 25 0.20 -12.63 5.33
N VAL A 26 0.77 -11.60 5.95
CA VAL A 26 0.10 -10.75 6.93
C VAL A 26 0.03 -9.33 6.38
N ILE A 27 -1.18 -8.78 6.28
CA ILE A 27 -1.39 -7.38 5.87
C ILE A 27 -1.69 -6.57 7.13
N ILE A 28 -0.87 -5.55 7.38
CA ILE A 28 -1.08 -4.58 8.47
C ILE A 28 -1.70 -3.32 7.84
N ASP A 29 -2.98 -3.10 8.08
CA ASP A 29 -3.68 -1.88 7.66
C ASP A 29 -3.67 -0.86 8.80
N THR A 30 -3.08 0.30 8.55
CA THR A 30 -2.88 1.34 9.56
C THR A 30 -3.84 2.51 9.34
N PRO A 31 -4.37 3.13 10.41
CA PRO A 31 -5.19 4.32 10.27
C PRO A 31 -4.44 5.48 9.61
N PRO A 32 -5.15 6.45 9.00
CA PRO A 32 -4.54 7.62 8.40
C PRO A 32 -4.02 8.59 9.48
N LYS A 33 -2.72 8.92 9.42
CA LYS A 33 -1.95 9.88 10.27
C LYS A 33 -1.57 9.39 11.67
N ILE A 34 -0.25 9.27 11.89
CA ILE A 34 0.65 10.05 12.76
C ILE A 34 2.00 9.31 12.69
N GLU A 35 3.10 10.03 12.44
CA GLU A 35 4.44 9.46 12.21
C GLU A 35 4.92 8.54 13.36
N SER A 36 4.63 8.87 14.62
CA SER A 36 4.99 8.04 15.77
C SER A 36 4.25 6.70 15.81
N ASP A 37 3.06 6.65 15.23
CA ASP A 37 2.10 5.57 15.41
C ASP A 37 2.31 4.46 14.36
N ALA A 38 2.93 4.80 13.23
CA ALA A 38 3.25 3.84 12.16
C ALA A 38 4.48 2.98 12.46
N ARG A 39 5.39 3.44 13.34
CA ARG A 39 6.69 2.79 13.58
C ARG A 39 6.57 1.31 13.99
N PRO A 40 5.72 0.89 14.94
CA PRO A 40 5.61 -0.53 15.29
C PRO A 40 5.14 -1.41 14.12
N SER A 41 4.24 -0.88 13.28
CA SER A 41 3.75 -1.58 12.08
C SER A 41 4.84 -1.69 11.02
N ILE A 42 5.60 -0.62 10.81
CA ILE A 42 6.74 -0.58 9.88
C ILE A 42 7.83 -1.56 10.33
N GLU A 43 8.20 -1.57 11.62
CA GLU A 43 9.22 -2.46 12.16
C GLU A 43 8.84 -3.94 12.06
N ALA A 44 7.53 -4.25 12.12
CA ALA A 44 7.02 -5.60 11.95
C ALA A 44 6.99 -6.08 10.48
N ALA A 45 6.98 -5.16 9.52
CA ALA A 45 6.80 -5.48 8.11
C ALA A 45 8.11 -5.94 7.44
N ASP A 46 7.98 -6.84 6.46
CA ASP A 46 9.05 -7.22 5.54
C ASP A 46 9.08 -6.26 4.31
N LEU A 47 7.93 -5.65 3.99
CA LEU A 47 7.75 -4.65 2.93
C LEU A 47 6.75 -3.58 3.38
N VAL A 48 7.12 -2.30 3.22
CA VAL A 48 6.23 -1.15 3.45
C VAL A 48 5.70 -0.66 2.10
N LEU A 49 4.42 -0.89 1.84
CA LEU A 49 3.71 -0.37 0.67
C LEU A 49 3.07 0.97 1.00
N ILE A 50 3.49 2.06 0.33
CA ILE A 50 2.95 3.41 0.58
C ILE A 50 2.06 3.83 -0.60
N PRO A 51 0.73 3.89 -0.43
CA PRO A 51 -0.17 4.38 -1.47
C PRO A 51 -0.07 5.91 -1.59
N VAL A 52 0.19 6.41 -2.80
CA VAL A 52 0.39 7.84 -3.08
C VAL A 52 -0.50 8.28 -4.23
N SER A 53 -1.31 9.31 -4.01
CA SER A 53 -2.02 9.97 -5.10
C SER A 53 -1.22 11.16 -5.62
N ALA A 54 -1.58 11.68 -6.80
CA ALA A 54 -0.83 12.75 -7.45
C ALA A 54 -1.13 14.13 -6.82
N SER A 55 -0.88 14.30 -5.51
CA SER A 55 -1.12 15.52 -4.74
C SER A 55 0.08 15.90 -3.85
N HIS A 56 0.27 17.20 -3.59
CA HIS A 56 1.40 17.68 -2.77
C HIS A 56 1.31 17.22 -1.30
N VAL A 57 0.10 17.09 -0.76
CA VAL A 57 -0.12 16.62 0.61
C VAL A 57 0.36 15.17 0.76
N ASP A 58 0.10 14.34 -0.26
CA ASP A 58 0.55 12.95 -0.25
C ASP A 58 2.07 12.85 -0.31
N PHE A 59 2.74 13.74 -1.04
CA PHE A 59 4.20 13.74 -1.13
C PHE A 59 4.86 14.03 0.22
N TRP A 60 4.37 15.03 0.96
CA TRP A 60 4.89 15.32 2.30
C TRP A 60 4.71 14.13 3.25
N ALA A 61 3.50 13.55 3.31
CA ALA A 61 3.23 12.39 4.16
C ALA A 61 4.07 11.15 3.76
N THR A 62 4.29 10.95 2.46
CA THR A 62 5.14 9.86 1.94
C THR A 62 6.58 10.00 2.39
N GLY A 63 7.13 11.24 2.37
CA GLY A 63 8.49 11.49 2.81
C GLY A 63 8.72 11.06 4.25
N ALA A 64 7.83 11.47 5.17
CA ALA A 64 7.95 11.13 6.58
C ALA A 64 7.87 9.61 6.85
N ILE A 65 6.92 8.91 6.22
CA ILE A 65 6.81 7.44 6.34
C ILE A 65 8.04 6.75 5.74
N ALA A 66 8.51 7.20 4.59
CA ALA A 66 9.70 6.65 3.95
C ALA A 66 10.96 6.83 4.82
N ASP A 67 11.10 7.95 5.51
CA ASP A 67 12.23 8.19 6.40
C ASP A 67 12.21 7.26 7.62
N ILE A 68 11.04 7.01 8.21
CA ILE A 68 10.88 6.04 9.30
C ILE A 68 11.21 4.63 8.82
N ALA A 69 10.71 4.23 7.65
CA ALA A 69 10.97 2.91 7.07
C ALA A 69 12.44 2.73 6.69
N LYS A 70 13.12 3.77 6.17
CA LYS A 70 14.57 3.75 5.92
C LYS A 70 15.36 3.59 7.22
N GLN A 71 14.99 4.32 8.27
CA GLN A 71 15.63 4.19 9.59
C GLN A 71 15.45 2.80 10.20
N ALA A 72 14.33 2.13 9.91
CA ALA A 72 14.03 0.78 10.35
C ALA A 72 14.59 -0.30 9.40
N ASP A 73 15.41 0.08 8.40
CA ASP A 73 15.99 -0.79 7.37
C ASP A 73 14.94 -1.68 6.66
N LYS A 74 13.82 -1.07 6.31
CA LYS A 74 12.71 -1.76 5.64
C LYS A 74 12.69 -1.49 4.15
N LYS A 75 12.32 -2.54 3.39
CA LYS A 75 12.01 -2.41 1.97
C LYS A 75 10.79 -1.53 1.78
N ILE A 76 10.87 -0.56 0.89
CA ILE A 76 9.79 0.40 0.61
C ILE A 76 9.39 0.31 -0.86
N LEU A 77 8.08 0.28 -1.11
CA LEU A 77 7.53 0.34 -2.46
C LEU A 77 6.38 1.35 -2.51
N ILE A 78 6.46 2.30 -3.45
CA ILE A 78 5.41 3.29 -3.65
C ILE A 78 4.34 2.74 -4.60
N GLN A 79 3.08 2.82 -4.21
CA GLN A 79 1.94 2.42 -5.03
C GLN A 79 1.21 3.69 -5.53
N ILE A 80 1.29 4.00 -6.82
CA ILE A 80 0.61 5.19 -7.38
C ILE A 80 -0.90 4.92 -7.46
N ASN A 81 -1.66 5.50 -6.54
CA ASN A 81 -3.08 5.24 -6.31
C ASN A 81 -3.99 6.35 -6.84
N ARG A 82 -5.23 5.99 -7.17
CA ARG A 82 -6.32 6.89 -7.61
C ARG A 82 -5.88 7.90 -8.68
N SER A 83 -4.99 7.48 -9.57
CA SER A 83 -4.38 8.37 -10.55
C SER A 83 -4.95 8.13 -11.95
N ASN A 84 -5.15 9.20 -12.72
CA ASN A 84 -5.45 9.07 -14.14
C ASN A 84 -4.14 8.94 -14.89
N GLN A 85 -3.90 7.79 -15.54
CA GLN A 85 -2.69 7.47 -16.32
C GLN A 85 -2.26 8.56 -17.32
N ARG A 86 -3.21 9.39 -17.80
CA ARG A 86 -2.97 10.49 -18.75
C ARG A 86 -2.65 11.83 -18.10
N SER A 87 -2.63 11.91 -16.77
CA SER A 87 -2.42 13.16 -16.05
C SER A 87 -0.96 13.59 -16.09
N LYS A 88 -0.72 14.88 -16.40
CA LYS A 88 0.60 15.51 -16.26
C LYS A 88 1.18 15.37 -14.84
N LEU A 89 0.32 15.19 -13.83
CA LEU A 89 0.73 15.05 -12.43
C LEU A 89 1.42 13.70 -12.14
N ILE A 90 1.27 12.69 -13.01
CA ILE A 90 2.00 11.42 -12.84
C ILE A 90 3.50 11.62 -12.98
N ASN A 91 3.95 12.45 -13.93
CA ASN A 91 5.38 12.72 -14.10
C ASN A 91 5.95 13.35 -12.83
N LYS A 92 5.25 14.35 -12.26
CA LYS A 92 5.63 14.93 -10.96
C LYS A 92 5.71 13.90 -9.84
N THR A 93 4.78 12.96 -9.81
CA THR A 93 4.79 11.87 -8.82
C THR A 93 6.00 10.96 -9.01
N LYS A 94 6.32 10.60 -10.26
CA LYS A 94 7.51 9.80 -10.59
C LYS A 94 8.82 10.53 -10.26
N ASP A 95 8.88 11.83 -10.54
CA ASP A 95 10.03 12.67 -10.23
C ASP A 95 10.24 12.73 -8.71
N PHE A 96 9.17 12.98 -7.94
CA PHE A 96 9.20 12.94 -6.47
C PHE A 96 9.70 11.59 -5.91
N ILE A 97 9.18 10.47 -6.44
CA ILE A 97 9.60 9.12 -6.04
C ILE A 97 11.11 8.93 -6.32
N LYS A 98 11.58 9.41 -7.48
CA LYS A 98 12.99 9.36 -7.88
C LYS A 98 13.87 10.21 -6.96
N ASP A 99 13.43 11.41 -6.58
CA ASP A 99 14.15 12.30 -5.67
C ASP A 99 14.32 11.66 -4.29
N LEU A 100 13.32 10.92 -3.80
CA LEU A 100 13.41 10.13 -2.57
C LEU A 100 14.25 8.85 -2.71
N LYS A 101 14.70 8.52 -3.92
CA LYS A 101 15.41 7.27 -4.27
C LYS A 101 14.60 6.01 -3.92
N LEU A 102 13.29 6.07 -4.14
CA LEU A 102 12.37 4.96 -3.89
C LEU A 102 11.96 4.28 -5.20
N LEU A 103 11.54 3.03 -5.10
CA LEU A 103 10.91 2.31 -6.20
C LEU A 103 9.39 2.48 -6.14
N SER A 104 8.74 2.34 -7.29
CA SER A 104 7.28 2.30 -7.38
C SER A 104 6.80 1.07 -8.12
N THR A 105 5.54 0.72 -7.86
CA THR A 105 4.84 -0.33 -8.59
C THR A 105 4.78 0.01 -10.08
N LYS A 106 4.93 -0.99 -10.94
CA LYS A 106 4.76 -0.82 -12.40
C LYS A 106 3.32 -0.49 -12.74
N THR A 107 2.38 -1.04 -11.97
CA THR A 107 0.95 -0.81 -12.13
C THR A 107 0.52 0.47 -11.40
N ILE A 108 -0.19 1.33 -12.12
CA ILE A 108 -0.90 2.49 -11.57
C ILE A 108 -2.35 2.08 -11.34
N ILE A 109 -2.86 2.33 -10.12
CA ILE A 109 -4.27 2.07 -9.80
C ILE A 109 -5.10 3.28 -10.21
N GLY A 110 -6.04 3.05 -11.13
CA GLY A 110 -6.88 4.10 -11.69
C GLY A 110 -7.91 4.63 -10.69
N ASN A 111 -8.33 5.90 -10.86
CA ASN A 111 -9.52 6.40 -10.19
C ASN A 111 -10.78 5.83 -10.87
N ARG A 112 -11.33 4.73 -10.33
CA ARG A 112 -12.42 3.95 -10.96
C ARG A 112 -13.62 3.85 -10.03
N GLN A 113 -14.83 4.06 -10.56
CA GLN A 113 -16.08 3.95 -9.79
C GLN A 113 -16.31 2.53 -9.20
N ILE A 114 -15.74 1.49 -9.82
CA ILE A 114 -15.92 0.12 -9.33
C ILE A 114 -15.34 -0.11 -7.94
N TYR A 115 -14.24 0.56 -7.57
CA TYR A 115 -13.69 0.46 -6.21
C TYR A 115 -14.69 0.98 -5.17
N ASN A 116 -15.31 2.15 -5.41
CA ASN A 116 -16.30 2.72 -4.50
C ASN A 116 -17.59 1.87 -4.46
N SER A 117 -18.10 1.47 -5.62
CA SER A 117 -19.38 0.75 -5.69
C SER A 117 -19.29 -0.69 -5.20
N SER A 118 -18.11 -1.33 -5.23
CA SER A 118 -17.92 -2.66 -4.63
C SER A 118 -17.79 -2.58 -3.11
N MET A 119 -17.07 -1.57 -2.61
CA MET A 119 -16.94 -1.33 -1.17
C MET A 119 -18.31 -1.13 -0.49
N GLY A 120 -19.23 -0.38 -1.12
CA GLY A 120 -20.60 -0.19 -0.62
C GLY A 120 -21.44 -1.46 -0.53
N GLU A 121 -21.02 -2.55 -1.20
CA GLU A 121 -21.65 -3.87 -1.14
C GLU A 121 -20.88 -4.85 -0.24
N GLY A 122 -19.81 -4.42 0.43
CA GLY A 122 -18.93 -5.31 1.19
C GLY A 122 -18.13 -6.28 0.31
N LYS A 123 -17.88 -5.90 -0.96
CA LYS A 123 -17.13 -6.69 -1.93
C LYS A 123 -15.87 -5.94 -2.39
N THR A 124 -14.94 -6.67 -2.95
CA THR A 124 -13.82 -6.13 -3.73
C THR A 124 -14.22 -5.90 -5.19
N ALA A 125 -13.42 -5.12 -5.92
CA ALA A 125 -13.61 -4.94 -7.36
C ALA A 125 -13.49 -6.26 -8.14
N VAL A 126 -12.66 -7.21 -7.65
CA VAL A 126 -12.44 -8.53 -8.26
C VAL A 126 -13.62 -9.47 -8.03
N GLU A 127 -14.33 -9.34 -6.90
CA GLU A 127 -15.56 -10.10 -6.65
C GLU A 127 -16.75 -9.54 -7.42
N LYS A 128 -16.80 -8.22 -7.63
CA LYS A 128 -17.90 -7.56 -8.34
C LYS A 128 -17.86 -7.79 -9.86
N GLN A 129 -16.68 -8.00 -10.45
CA GLN A 129 -16.56 -8.32 -11.87
C GLN A 129 -15.39 -9.28 -12.16
N LYS A 130 -15.57 -10.18 -13.14
CA LYS A 130 -14.53 -11.17 -13.51
C LYS A 130 -13.42 -10.62 -14.41
N LYS A 131 -13.66 -9.52 -15.12
CA LYS A 131 -12.74 -8.93 -16.12
C LYS A 131 -12.79 -7.41 -16.07
N GLY A 132 -11.77 -6.78 -16.62
CA GLY A 132 -11.68 -5.33 -16.78
C GLY A 132 -10.47 -4.74 -16.05
N TYR A 133 -10.18 -3.48 -16.35
CA TYR A 133 -8.94 -2.85 -15.91
C TYR A 133 -8.69 -2.88 -14.40
N ALA A 134 -9.72 -2.74 -13.55
CA ALA A 134 -9.54 -2.80 -12.09
C ALA A 134 -9.10 -4.21 -11.63
N VAL A 135 -9.56 -5.26 -12.29
CA VAL A 135 -9.17 -6.64 -11.98
C VAL A 135 -7.73 -6.89 -12.41
N GLU A 136 -7.38 -6.45 -13.61
CA GLU A 136 -6.00 -6.55 -14.15
C GLU A 136 -5.02 -5.75 -13.29
N GLU A 137 -5.40 -4.54 -12.89
CA GLU A 137 -4.62 -3.68 -12.00
C GLU A 137 -4.34 -4.37 -10.65
N MET A 138 -5.38 -4.89 -9.98
CA MET A 138 -5.23 -5.60 -8.71
C MET A 138 -4.37 -6.86 -8.86
N LYS A 139 -4.61 -7.66 -9.91
CA LYS A 139 -3.83 -8.87 -10.18
C LYS A 139 -2.34 -8.54 -10.36
N ASN A 140 -2.02 -7.59 -11.24
CA ASN A 140 -0.64 -7.21 -11.53
C ASN A 140 0.06 -6.60 -10.30
N LEU A 141 -0.67 -5.82 -9.49
CA LEU A 141 -0.15 -5.28 -8.24
C LEU A 141 0.15 -6.39 -7.23
N SER A 142 -0.78 -7.33 -7.03
CA SER A 142 -0.58 -8.47 -6.12
C SER A 142 0.60 -9.35 -6.55
N GLU A 143 0.74 -9.66 -7.84
CA GLU A 143 1.87 -10.41 -8.37
C GLU A 143 3.20 -9.69 -8.13
N GLN A 144 3.25 -8.37 -8.36
CA GLN A 144 4.45 -7.58 -8.08
C GLN A 144 4.79 -7.59 -6.58
N ILE A 145 3.81 -7.40 -5.69
CA ILE A 145 4.06 -7.41 -4.23
C ILE A 145 4.65 -8.74 -3.80
N LEU A 146 4.14 -9.87 -4.31
CA LEU A 146 4.68 -11.20 -4.01
C LEU A 146 6.14 -11.35 -4.46
N LEU A 147 6.49 -10.83 -5.65
CA LEU A 147 7.89 -10.83 -6.11
C LEU A 147 8.81 -10.01 -5.22
N GLU A 148 8.30 -8.95 -4.60
CA GLU A 148 9.09 -8.07 -3.73
C GLU A 148 9.23 -8.62 -2.30
N LEU A 149 8.40 -9.59 -1.90
CA LEU A 149 8.49 -10.28 -0.61
C LEU A 149 9.41 -11.51 -0.62
N ASN A 150 9.76 -12.01 -1.80
CA ASN A 150 10.72 -13.11 -2.01
C ASN A 150 12.15 -12.59 -2.21
#